data_AF-A6FEJ4-F1
#
_entry.id   AF-A6FEJ4-F1
#
_cell.length_a   1.000
_cell.length_b   1.000
_cell.length_c   1.000
_cell.angle_alpha   90.00
_cell.angle_beta   90.00
_cell.angle_gamma   90.00
#
_symmetry.space_group_name_H-M   'P 1'
#
loop_
_entity.id
_entity.type
_entity.pdbx_description
1 polymer ?
#
loop_
_entity_poly.entity_id
_entity_poly.type
_entity_poly.pdbx_seq_one_letter_code
_entity_poly.pdbx_strand_id
1 'polypeptide(L)'
;MTFKKLTTLAAIPLLSFSLHTFADEVINDDLIISSSLCVGIECVDGEDFGFDTIRLKDDNPQIRFVDTSSTSSFPSNDWLMGANDDSNAGLPHFFIKDVTGDSLVLQLTAGENGGVALGAGSTLEDNSISVGSVGNERKIVHVAAGVNNTDAVNVAQFNQYKIDVEVDIATKVDDLSLRIDALITQIKEL
;
A
#
# COMPACT_ATOMS: atom_id res chain seq x y z
N MET A 1 17.98 -56.51 74.91
CA MET A 1 17.95 -55.04 75.01
C MET A 1 18.01 -54.45 73.61
N THR A 2 17.04 -53.59 73.34
CA THR A 2 16.80 -52.67 72.21
C THR A 2 18.09 -52.01 71.67
N PHE A 3 18.32 -51.81 70.36
CA PHE A 3 17.89 -50.69 69.48
C PHE A 3 18.79 -50.79 68.21
N LYS A 4 18.54 -50.32 66.98
CA LYS A 4 17.45 -49.64 66.24
C LYS A 4 17.85 -49.74 64.75
N LYS A 5 16.90 -49.93 63.83
CA LYS A 5 17.11 -49.80 62.37
C LYS A 5 17.31 -48.32 61.99
N LEU A 6 18.15 -48.00 61.01
CA LEU A 6 18.21 -46.68 60.35
C LEU A 6 18.80 -46.84 58.92
N THR A 7 17.93 -47.04 57.93
CA THR A 7 17.51 -46.12 56.84
C THR A 7 18.52 -45.90 55.73
N THR A 8 18.20 -46.53 54.60
CA THR A 8 18.68 -46.26 53.25
C THR A 8 18.17 -44.89 52.78
N LEU A 9 19.08 -44.01 52.37
CA LEU A 9 18.78 -42.73 51.73
C LEU A 9 18.62 -42.97 50.21
N ALA A 10 17.44 -42.70 49.66
CA ALA A 10 17.20 -42.75 48.22
C ALA A 10 17.67 -41.44 47.56
N ALA A 11 18.55 -41.53 46.56
CA ALA A 11 18.96 -40.40 45.74
C ALA A 11 17.87 -40.05 44.72
N ILE A 12 17.38 -38.82 44.77
CA ILE A 12 16.42 -38.26 43.81
C ILE A 12 17.22 -37.66 42.64
N PRO A 13 16.98 -38.05 41.37
CA PRO A 13 17.64 -37.42 40.23
C PRO A 13 17.09 -36.01 40.06
N LEU A 14 17.97 -35.01 40.17
CA LEU A 14 17.67 -33.62 39.90
C LEU A 14 17.39 -33.49 38.39
N LEU A 15 16.13 -33.36 37.98
CA LEU A 15 15.80 -32.99 36.60
C LEU A 15 16.32 -31.56 36.37
N SER A 16 17.38 -31.46 35.58
CA SER A 16 17.89 -30.20 35.04
C SER A 16 16.84 -29.60 34.10
N PHE A 17 15.96 -28.75 34.63
CA PHE A 17 15.13 -27.90 33.79
C PHE A 17 16.03 -26.84 33.17
N SER A 18 16.20 -26.87 31.84
CA SER A 18 16.87 -25.82 31.10
C SER A 18 16.06 -24.53 31.20
N LEU A 19 16.52 -23.60 32.04
CA LEU A 19 16.04 -22.21 32.02
C LEU A 19 16.51 -21.60 30.69
N HIS A 20 15.57 -21.25 29.82
CA HIS A 20 15.89 -20.51 28.60
C HIS A 20 16.08 -19.05 29.00
N THR A 21 17.32 -18.55 28.90
CA THR A 21 17.63 -17.13 29.04
C THR A 21 17.48 -16.48 27.67
N PHE A 22 16.51 -15.57 27.51
CA PHE A 22 16.42 -14.73 26.31
C PHE A 22 17.43 -13.58 26.48
N ALA A 23 18.57 -13.69 25.81
CA ALA A 23 19.51 -12.59 25.67
C ALA A 23 19.41 -12.08 24.24
N ASP A 24 19.28 -10.77 24.08
CA ASP A 24 19.31 -10.12 22.77
C ASP A 24 20.76 -10.04 22.27
N GLU A 25 20.95 -10.27 20.97
CA GLU A 25 22.22 -10.02 20.31
C GLU A 25 22.34 -8.53 19.98
N VAL A 26 23.38 -7.86 20.50
CA VAL A 26 23.66 -6.44 20.22
C VAL A 26 25.01 -6.33 19.51
N ILE A 27 24.99 -5.92 18.25
CA ILE A 27 26.18 -5.59 17.47
C ILE A 27 26.42 -4.08 17.58
N ASN A 28 27.45 -3.66 18.32
CA ASN A 28 27.77 -2.25 18.56
C ASN A 28 28.42 -1.53 17.36
N ASP A 29 28.45 -2.19 16.21
CA ASP A 29 29.06 -1.72 14.96
C ASP A 29 28.22 -2.24 13.77
N ASP A 30 28.67 -1.98 12.55
CA ASP A 30 27.99 -2.43 11.33
C ASP A 30 27.96 -3.96 11.20
N LEU A 31 26.77 -4.53 10.99
CA LEU A 31 26.60 -5.92 10.57
C LEU A 31 26.62 -6.01 9.04
N ILE A 32 27.68 -6.59 8.49
CA ILE A 32 27.79 -6.86 7.05
C ILE A 32 27.59 -8.36 6.80
N ILE A 33 26.54 -8.71 6.06
CA ILE A 33 26.26 -10.07 5.60
C ILE A 33 26.61 -10.14 4.12
N SER A 34 27.66 -10.89 3.76
CA SER A 34 28.16 -10.95 2.39
C SER A 34 27.31 -11.78 1.43
N SER A 35 26.39 -12.61 1.96
CA SER A 35 25.45 -13.41 1.16
C SER A 35 24.01 -12.98 1.44
N SER A 36 23.27 -13.76 2.21
CA SER A 36 21.85 -13.53 2.44
C SER A 36 21.49 -13.63 3.92
N LEU A 37 20.45 -12.90 4.32
CA LEU A 37 19.86 -12.93 5.65
C LEU A 37 18.44 -13.49 5.58
N CYS A 38 18.11 -14.46 6.42
CA CYS A 38 16.73 -14.82 6.69
C CYS A 38 16.32 -14.36 8.09
N VAL A 39 15.16 -13.70 8.19
CA VAL A 39 14.56 -13.28 9.45
C VAL A 39 13.14 -13.83 9.53
N GLY A 40 12.80 -14.45 10.65
CA GLY A 40 11.47 -14.99 10.91
C GLY A 40 11.52 -16.45 11.35
N ILE A 41 10.42 -16.93 11.92
CA ILE A 41 10.35 -18.25 12.57
C ILE A 41 10.41 -19.42 11.57
N GLU A 42 10.18 -19.13 10.29
CA GLU A 42 10.17 -20.13 9.22
C GLU A 42 11.50 -20.21 8.44
N CYS A 43 12.53 -19.49 8.87
CA CYS A 43 13.88 -19.67 8.36
C CYS A 43 14.41 -21.07 8.68
N VAL A 44 15.09 -21.71 7.74
CA VAL A 44 15.66 -23.07 7.92
C VAL A 44 17.15 -23.07 7.59
N ASP A 45 17.90 -23.88 8.34
CA ASP A 45 19.34 -24.02 8.12
C ASP A 45 19.63 -24.70 6.76
N GLY A 46 20.60 -24.14 6.03
CA GLY A 46 20.97 -24.61 4.70
C GLY A 46 19.97 -24.29 3.59
N GLU A 47 19.06 -23.32 3.75
CA GLU A 47 18.16 -22.93 2.67
C GLU A 47 18.89 -22.29 1.48
N ASP A 48 18.43 -22.58 0.27
CA ASP A 48 18.94 -21.95 -0.95
C ASP A 48 18.23 -20.59 -1.16
N PHE A 49 19.01 -19.52 -1.10
CA PHE A 49 18.53 -18.15 -1.27
C PHE A 49 18.39 -17.72 -2.73
N GLY A 50 18.98 -18.46 -3.68
CA GLY A 50 19.03 -18.01 -5.07
C GLY A 50 19.63 -16.60 -5.19
N PHE A 51 18.82 -15.63 -5.63
CA PHE A 51 19.22 -14.22 -5.76
C PHE A 51 18.73 -13.31 -4.62
N ASP A 52 18.00 -13.84 -3.63
CA ASP A 52 17.44 -13.03 -2.55
C ASP A 52 18.54 -12.63 -1.55
N THR A 53 18.70 -11.33 -1.32
CA THR A 53 19.63 -10.82 -0.30
C THR A 53 19.03 -10.89 1.11
N ILE A 54 17.72 -10.64 1.24
CA ILE A 54 17.00 -10.74 2.52
C ILE A 54 15.68 -11.46 2.30
N ARG A 55 15.38 -12.45 3.13
CA ARG A 55 14.07 -13.10 3.22
C ARG A 55 13.45 -12.83 4.58
N LEU A 56 12.20 -12.39 4.58
CA LEU A 56 11.38 -12.31 5.77
C LEU A 56 10.36 -13.45 5.68
N LYS A 57 10.43 -14.42 6.59
CA LYS A 57 9.61 -15.64 6.54
C LYS A 57 8.76 -15.76 7.79
N ASP A 58 7.50 -15.36 7.65
CA ASP A 58 6.43 -15.37 8.64
C ASP A 58 5.10 -15.37 7.86
N ASP A 59 3.97 -15.61 8.52
CA ASP A 59 2.63 -15.47 7.90
C ASP A 59 2.35 -14.00 7.55
N ASN A 60 2.91 -13.07 8.33
CA ASN A 60 2.74 -11.62 8.15
C ASN A 60 4.08 -10.87 8.30
N PRO A 61 5.02 -11.04 7.36
CA PRO A 61 6.35 -10.44 7.46
C PRO A 61 6.26 -8.91 7.39
N GLN A 62 6.90 -8.26 8.37
CA GLN A 62 6.84 -6.81 8.55
C GLN A 62 8.22 -6.23 8.83
N ILE A 63 8.44 -5.00 8.34
CA ILE A 63 9.54 -4.14 8.74
C ILE A 63 8.93 -2.90 9.38
N ARG A 64 9.28 -2.64 10.63
CA ARG A 64 8.84 -1.46 11.38
C ARG A 64 9.97 -0.45 11.47
N PHE A 65 9.67 0.77 11.08
CA PHE A 65 10.50 1.95 11.26
C PHE A 65 9.97 2.70 12.47
N VAL A 66 10.68 2.61 13.59
CA VAL A 66 10.34 3.30 14.83
C VAL A 66 11.14 4.60 14.89
N ASP A 67 10.44 5.72 14.81
CA ASP A 67 11.04 7.02 15.03
C ASP A 67 11.17 7.25 16.55
N THR A 68 12.40 7.44 17.01
CA THR A 68 12.72 7.64 18.43
C THR A 68 12.89 9.12 18.79
N SER A 69 12.69 10.02 17.82
CA SER A 69 12.82 11.45 18.06
C SER A 69 11.68 11.94 18.96
N SER A 70 12.02 12.80 19.92
CA SER A 70 11.09 13.30 20.94
C SER A 70 11.02 14.82 20.98
N THR A 71 11.69 15.48 20.05
CA THR A 71 11.69 16.94 19.92
C THR A 71 10.70 17.35 18.83
N SER A 72 9.96 18.43 19.04
CA SER A 72 8.98 18.96 18.07
C SER A 72 9.58 19.38 16.72
N SER A 73 10.92 19.41 16.59
CA SER A 73 11.62 19.75 15.35
C SER A 73 11.74 18.58 14.37
N PHE A 74 11.46 17.35 14.81
CA PHE A 74 11.45 16.16 13.98
C PHE A 74 10.05 15.54 13.97
N PRO A 75 9.52 15.14 12.80
CA PRO A 75 8.31 14.34 12.74
C PRO A 75 8.52 13.02 13.49
N SER A 76 7.58 12.63 14.35
CA SER A 76 7.66 11.41 15.18
C SER A 76 6.75 10.31 14.62
N ASN A 77 6.69 10.17 13.29
CA ASN A 77 5.82 9.21 12.63
C ASN A 77 6.55 7.86 12.52
N ASP A 78 5.97 6.84 13.14
CA ASP A 78 6.37 5.46 12.98
C ASP A 78 5.75 4.90 11.71
N TRP A 79 6.54 4.15 10.94
CA TRP A 79 6.08 3.52 9.70
C TRP A 79 6.18 2.02 9.80
N LEU A 80 5.25 1.35 9.13
CA LEU A 80 5.25 -0.10 9.00
C LEU A 80 5.04 -0.44 7.54
N MET A 81 5.84 -1.35 7.02
CA MET A 81 5.55 -2.00 5.75
C MET A 81 5.52 -3.51 5.95
N GLY A 82 4.72 -4.19 5.15
CA GLY A 82 4.62 -5.63 5.25
C GLY A 82 3.80 -6.24 4.14
N ALA A 83 3.83 -7.56 4.10
CA ALA A 83 2.90 -8.36 3.33
C ALA A 83 1.98 -9.10 4.30
N ASN A 84 0.70 -9.16 3.96
CA ASN A 84 -0.28 -10.00 4.61
C ASN A 84 -0.70 -11.08 3.63
N ASP A 85 -0.51 -12.34 4.01
CA ASP A 85 -1.04 -13.50 3.28
C ASP A 85 -2.09 -14.26 4.11
N ASP A 86 -2.59 -13.66 5.20
CA ASP A 86 -3.65 -14.25 5.99
C ASP A 86 -5.00 -14.08 5.27
N SER A 87 -5.49 -15.18 4.70
CA SER A 87 -6.82 -15.28 4.09
C SER A 87 -7.98 -14.98 5.04
N ASN A 88 -7.77 -15.00 6.37
CA ASN A 88 -8.78 -14.63 7.35
C ASN A 88 -8.86 -13.11 7.57
N ALA A 89 -7.80 -12.37 7.22
CA ALA A 89 -7.73 -10.91 7.31
C ALA A 89 -8.17 -10.20 6.02
N GLY A 90 -8.64 -10.96 5.02
CA GLY A 90 -9.09 -10.46 3.72
C GLY A 90 -8.19 -10.90 2.58
N LEU A 91 -8.16 -10.11 1.50
CA LEU A 91 -7.30 -10.39 0.36
C LEU A 91 -5.81 -10.27 0.75
N PRO A 92 -4.94 -11.16 0.24
CA PRO A 92 -3.50 -10.99 0.37
C PRO A 92 -3.06 -9.65 -0.19
N HIS A 93 -2.21 -8.93 0.55
CA HIS A 93 -1.83 -7.58 0.17
C HIS A 93 -0.47 -7.15 0.72
N PHE A 94 0.21 -6.30 -0.04
CA PHE A 94 1.34 -5.53 0.44
C PHE A 94 0.85 -4.16 0.93
N PHE A 95 1.44 -3.62 1.99
CA PHE A 95 1.04 -2.34 2.53
C PHE A 95 2.18 -1.47 3.07
N ILE A 96 1.89 -0.17 3.15
CA ILE A 96 2.62 0.81 3.94
C ILE A 96 1.61 1.53 4.83
N LYS A 97 1.91 1.57 6.13
CA LYS A 97 1.06 2.15 7.16
C LYS A 97 1.84 3.20 7.95
N ASP A 98 1.22 4.35 8.15
CA ASP A 98 1.57 5.28 9.23
C ASP A 98 1.00 4.68 10.53
N VAL A 99 1.88 4.20 11.38
CA VAL A 99 1.51 3.56 12.65
C VAL A 99 1.07 4.62 13.65
N THR A 100 1.76 5.75 13.72
CA THR A 100 1.46 6.83 14.65
C THR A 100 0.05 7.39 14.38
N GLY A 101 -0.31 7.56 13.12
CA GLY A 101 -1.62 8.01 12.68
C GLY A 101 -2.68 6.92 12.49
N ASP A 102 -2.34 5.65 12.76
CA ASP A 102 -3.16 4.47 12.47
C ASP A 102 -3.79 4.47 11.07
N SER A 103 -2.99 4.81 10.05
CA SER A 103 -3.50 5.05 8.69
C SER A 103 -2.75 4.22 7.65
N LEU A 104 -3.51 3.43 6.89
CA LEU A 104 -2.98 2.75 5.71
C LEU A 104 -2.77 3.78 4.59
N VAL A 105 -1.53 3.94 4.16
CA VAL A 105 -1.13 4.95 3.16
C VAL A 105 -1.00 4.33 1.78
N LEU A 106 -0.63 3.05 1.72
CA LEU A 106 -0.62 2.27 0.49
C LEU A 106 -1.13 0.87 0.79
N GLN A 107 -2.01 0.38 -0.07
CA GLN A 107 -2.40 -1.02 -0.12
C GLN A 107 -2.39 -1.51 -1.56
N LEU A 108 -1.71 -2.62 -1.79
CA LEU A 108 -1.65 -3.34 -3.07
C LEU A 108 -2.21 -4.73 -2.86
N THR A 109 -3.39 -5.04 -3.39
CA THR A 109 -3.98 -6.37 -3.23
C THR A 109 -3.71 -7.27 -4.43
N ALA A 110 -3.49 -8.56 -4.16
CA ALA A 110 -3.27 -9.57 -5.19
C ALA A 110 -4.58 -10.26 -5.61
N GLY A 111 -4.60 -10.86 -6.81
CA GLY A 111 -5.71 -11.65 -7.35
C GLY A 111 -6.41 -11.01 -8.56
N GLU A 112 -7.36 -11.73 -9.17
CA GLU A 112 -8.09 -11.29 -10.38
C GLU A 112 -8.91 -10.00 -10.18
N ASN A 113 -9.27 -9.68 -8.93
CA ASN A 113 -9.93 -8.44 -8.54
C ASN A 113 -9.02 -7.51 -7.72
N GLY A 114 -7.69 -7.67 -7.84
CA GLY A 114 -6.72 -6.84 -7.14
C GLY A 114 -6.91 -5.34 -7.42
N GLY A 115 -6.59 -4.50 -6.45
CA GLY A 115 -6.75 -3.05 -6.50
C GLY A 115 -5.62 -2.34 -5.76
N VAL A 116 -5.53 -1.03 -6.00
CA VAL A 116 -4.56 -0.15 -5.34
C VAL A 116 -5.33 0.93 -4.59
N ALA A 117 -5.11 1.03 -3.28
CA ALA A 117 -5.54 2.19 -2.50
C ALA A 117 -4.32 3.07 -2.22
N LEU A 118 -4.31 4.28 -2.75
CA LEU A 118 -3.22 5.24 -2.64
C LEU A 118 -3.64 6.44 -1.79
N GLY A 119 -2.93 6.62 -0.68
CA GLY A 119 -3.13 7.71 0.28
C GLY A 119 -3.94 7.31 1.51
N ALA A 120 -3.64 7.97 2.63
CA ALA A 120 -4.29 7.79 3.93
C ALA A 120 -5.82 7.86 3.83
N GLY A 121 -6.54 6.81 4.21
CA GLY A 121 -8.02 6.80 4.19
C GLY A 121 -8.65 6.65 2.79
N SER A 122 -7.87 6.23 1.80
CA SER A 122 -8.43 5.75 0.52
C SER A 122 -9.11 4.40 0.71
N THR A 123 -10.23 4.17 0.00
CA THR A 123 -10.93 2.87 0.01
C THR A 123 -10.39 1.99 -1.12
N LEU A 124 -10.18 0.70 -0.83
CA LEU A 124 -9.85 -0.28 -1.86
C LEU A 124 -11.07 -0.53 -2.74
N GLU A 125 -10.86 -0.55 -4.05
CA GLU A 125 -11.88 -0.83 -5.06
C GLU A 125 -11.33 -1.87 -6.04
N ASP A 126 -12.18 -2.83 -6.45
CA ASP A 126 -11.78 -3.93 -7.33
C ASP A 126 -11.29 -3.41 -8.68
N ASN A 127 -10.18 -3.99 -9.17
CA ASN A 127 -9.58 -3.69 -10.47
C ASN A 127 -9.36 -2.18 -10.73
N SER A 128 -9.05 -1.43 -9.67
CA SER A 128 -9.00 0.03 -9.70
C SER A 128 -7.81 0.59 -8.93
N ILE A 129 -7.35 1.78 -9.34
CA ILE A 129 -6.47 2.62 -8.51
C ILE A 129 -7.34 3.68 -7.84
N SER A 130 -7.67 3.45 -6.58
CA SER A 130 -8.37 4.42 -5.74
C SER A 130 -7.37 5.42 -5.16
N VAL A 131 -7.65 6.71 -5.36
CA VAL A 131 -6.83 7.82 -4.82
C VAL A 131 -7.52 8.53 -3.66
N GLY A 132 -8.63 7.98 -3.14
CA GLY A 132 -9.42 8.59 -2.09
C GLY A 132 -10.59 7.71 -1.64
N SER A 133 -11.58 8.35 -1.04
CA SER A 133 -12.86 7.73 -0.70
C SER A 133 -13.98 8.71 -1.04
N VAL A 134 -15.23 8.25 -0.99
CA VAL A 134 -16.39 9.10 -1.27
C VAL A 134 -16.38 10.32 -0.34
N GLY A 135 -16.36 11.53 -0.93
CA GLY A 135 -16.27 12.80 -0.21
C GLY A 135 -14.86 13.21 0.23
N ASN A 136 -13.85 12.39 -0.01
CA ASN A 136 -12.43 12.66 0.24
C ASN A 136 -11.59 12.36 -1.01
N GLU A 137 -12.07 12.76 -2.18
CA GLU A 137 -11.38 12.56 -3.45
C GLU A 137 -10.11 13.42 -3.52
N ARG A 138 -9.06 12.87 -4.12
CA ARG A 138 -7.80 13.59 -4.34
C ARG A 138 -7.67 13.99 -5.80
N LYS A 139 -7.00 15.13 -6.02
CA LYS A 139 -6.60 15.57 -7.35
C LYS A 139 -5.39 14.77 -7.83
N ILE A 140 -5.42 14.36 -9.09
CA ILE A 140 -4.23 13.92 -9.82
C ILE A 140 -3.71 15.14 -10.58
N VAL A 141 -2.52 15.62 -10.21
CA VAL A 141 -1.93 16.85 -10.77
C VAL A 141 -0.78 16.51 -11.71
N HIS A 142 -0.44 17.44 -12.60
CA HIS A 142 0.62 17.27 -13.62
C HIS A 142 0.36 16.14 -14.62
N VAL A 143 -0.89 15.98 -15.04
CA VAL A 143 -1.29 15.01 -16.07
C VAL A 143 -1.07 15.62 -17.46
N ALA A 144 -0.16 15.01 -18.23
CA ALA A 144 0.05 15.36 -19.63
C ALA A 144 -1.21 15.11 -20.48
N ALA A 145 -1.30 15.72 -21.67
CA ALA A 145 -2.42 15.48 -22.56
C ALA A 145 -2.40 14.04 -23.08
N GLY A 146 -3.53 13.34 -22.98
CA GLY A 146 -3.67 11.98 -23.49
C GLY A 146 -3.63 11.93 -25.02
N VAL A 147 -3.04 10.87 -25.57
CA VAL A 147 -2.85 10.66 -27.01
C VAL A 147 -3.57 9.39 -27.48
N ASN A 148 -3.46 8.29 -26.73
CA ASN A 148 -4.11 7.02 -27.04
C ASN A 148 -5.51 6.95 -26.43
N ASN A 149 -6.33 6.02 -26.93
CA ASN A 149 -7.70 5.81 -26.46
C ASN A 149 -7.81 5.45 -24.97
N THR A 150 -6.73 4.95 -24.37
CA THR A 150 -6.68 4.51 -22.96
C THR A 150 -5.97 5.50 -22.06
N ASP A 151 -5.58 6.68 -22.57
CA ASP A 151 -4.90 7.69 -21.78
C ASP A 151 -5.91 8.52 -20.97
N ALA A 152 -5.50 8.97 -19.78
CA ALA A 152 -6.29 9.92 -19.01
C ALA A 152 -6.34 11.28 -19.73
N VAL A 153 -7.52 11.91 -19.74
CA VAL A 153 -7.74 13.24 -20.31
C VAL A 153 -7.49 14.30 -19.24
N ASN A 154 -6.74 15.35 -19.57
CA ASN A 154 -6.56 16.49 -18.67
C ASN A 154 -7.57 17.62 -18.94
N VAL A 155 -7.64 18.59 -18.02
CA VAL A 155 -8.61 19.70 -18.10
C VAL A 155 -8.40 20.60 -19.32
N ALA A 156 -7.17 20.71 -19.84
CA ALA A 156 -6.90 21.52 -21.02
C ALA A 156 -7.58 20.94 -22.28
N GLN A 157 -7.55 19.61 -22.45
CA GLN A 157 -8.23 18.93 -23.54
C GLN A 157 -9.75 19.09 -23.45
N PHE A 158 -10.33 19.01 -22.25
CA PHE A 158 -11.77 19.25 -22.04
C PHE A 158 -12.18 20.68 -22.39
N ASN A 159 -11.38 21.69 -21.98
CA ASN A 159 -11.65 23.08 -22.32
C ASN A 159 -11.55 23.34 -23.82
N GLN A 160 -10.61 22.71 -24.52
CA GLN A 160 -10.51 22.81 -25.98
C GLN A 160 -11.74 22.21 -26.66
N TYR A 161 -12.16 21.01 -26.24
CA TYR A 161 -13.38 20.38 -26.75
C TYR A 161 -14.61 21.29 -26.57
N LYS A 162 -14.74 21.93 -25.41
CA LYS A 162 -15.82 22.90 -25.14
C LYS A 162 -15.80 24.06 -26.15
N ILE A 163 -14.62 24.63 -26.42
CA ILE A 163 -14.45 25.72 -27.39
C ILE A 163 -14.85 25.27 -28.79
N ASP A 164 -14.39 24.10 -29.23
CA ASP A 164 -14.68 23.57 -30.55
C ASP A 164 -16.19 23.38 -30.77
N VAL A 165 -16.90 22.90 -29.73
CA VAL A 165 -18.36 22.76 -29.75
C VAL A 165 -19.07 24.11 -29.78
N GLU A 166 -18.64 25.08 -28.95
CA GLU A 166 -19.24 26.42 -28.94
C GLU A 166 -19.11 27.12 -30.30
N VAL A 167 -17.97 26.97 -30.97
CA VAL A 167 -17.71 27.52 -32.31
C VAL A 167 -18.55 26.83 -33.38
N ASP A 168 -18.63 25.50 -33.38
CA ASP A 168 -19.44 24.74 -34.34
C ASP A 168 -20.94 25.09 -34.22
N ILE A 169 -21.45 25.21 -32.99
CA ILE A 169 -22.84 25.60 -32.75
C ILE A 169 -23.10 27.03 -33.24
N ALA A 170 -22.24 27.98 -32.89
CA ALA A 170 -22.38 29.37 -33.34
C ALA A 170 -22.44 29.45 -34.87
N THR A 171 -21.54 28.74 -35.55
CA THR A 171 -21.48 28.69 -37.01
C THR A 171 -22.78 28.12 -37.62
N LYS A 172 -23.33 27.05 -37.04
CA LYS A 172 -24.60 26.45 -37.51
C LYS A 172 -25.82 27.33 -37.25
N VAL A 173 -25.83 28.07 -36.13
CA VAL A 173 -26.90 29.03 -35.81
C VAL A 173 -26.87 30.20 -36.79
N ASP A 174 -25.69 30.69 -37.13
CA ASP A 174 -25.52 31.75 -38.11
C ASP A 174 -25.96 31.29 -39.52
N ASP A 175 -25.55 30.09 -39.95
CA ASP A 175 -26.00 29.50 -41.24
C ASP A 175 -27.53 29.38 -41.29
N LEU A 176 -28.13 28.87 -40.22
CA LEU A 176 -29.58 28.74 -40.15
C LEU A 176 -30.27 30.11 -40.19
N SER A 177 -29.71 31.12 -39.52
CA SER A 177 -30.23 32.49 -39.53
C SER A 177 -30.20 33.07 -40.94
N LEU A 178 -29.10 32.91 -41.67
CA LEU A 178 -28.98 33.34 -43.07
C LEU A 178 -29.98 32.64 -43.99
N ARG A 179 -30.19 31.32 -43.79
CA ARG A 179 -31.17 30.56 -44.57
C ARG A 179 -32.61 31.00 -44.29
N ILE A 180 -32.92 31.33 -43.04
CA ILE A 180 -34.23 31.89 -42.66
C ILE A 180 -34.44 33.26 -43.33
N ASP A 181 -33.45 34.15 -43.27
CA ASP A 181 -33.53 35.48 -43.88
C ASP A 181 -33.69 35.42 -45.41
N ALA A 182 -33.01 34.47 -46.06
CA ALA A 182 -33.16 34.22 -47.49
C ALA A 182 -34.59 33.77 -47.86
N LEU A 183 -35.17 32.83 -47.09
CA LEU A 183 -36.55 32.39 -47.29
C LEU A 183 -37.56 33.52 -47.07
N ILE A 184 -37.36 34.34 -46.04
CA ILE A 184 -38.19 35.52 -45.77
C ILE A 184 -38.17 36.47 -46.96
N THR A 185 -37.01 36.66 -47.59
CA THR A 185 -36.85 37.53 -48.76
C THR A 185 -37.62 36.97 -49.97
N GLN A 186 -37.48 35.68 -50.26
CA GLN A 186 -38.21 35.02 -51.35
C GLN A 186 -39.73 35.10 -51.21
N ILE A 187 -40.26 34.97 -49.98
CA ILE A 187 -41.71 35.08 -49.73
C ILE A 187 -42.23 36.50 -49.98
N LYS A 188 -41.43 37.53 -49.70
CA LYS A 188 -41.84 38.93 -49.92
C LYS A 188 -41.91 39.33 -51.40
N GLU A 189 -41.28 38.55 -52.27
CA GLU A 189 -41.24 38.79 -53.72
C GLU A 189 -42.35 38.04 -54.49
N LEU A 190 -43.16 37.23 -53.80
CA LEU A 190 -44.35 36.55 -54.32
C LEU A 190 -45.62 37.39 -54.13
#